data_AF-A0A8D2KQK2-F1
#
_entry.id   AF-A0A8D2KQK2-F1
#
_cell.length_a   1.000
_cell.length_b   1.000
_cell.length_c   1.000
_cell.angle_alpha   90.00
_cell.angle_beta   90.00
_cell.angle_gamma   90.00
#
_symmetry.space_group_name_H-M   'P 1'
#
loop_
_entity.id
_entity.type
_entity.pdbx_description
1 polymer ?
#
loop_
_entity_poly.entity_id
_entity_poly.type
_entity_poly.pdbx_seq_one_letter_code
_entity_poly.pdbx_strand_id
1 'polypeptide(L)'
;MRLSNRQLCRGTPALKPCGGFRFTVTKGCLASTTEMGPAWERHLDALTQLVNRLWVPFNFELAADSIGVKISKAIMHLHQPG
;
A
#
# COMPACT_ATOMS: atom_id res chain seq x y z
N MET A 1 -8.56 -31.93 -2.40
CA MET A 1 -9.63 -31.55 -1.45
C MET A 1 -9.57 -32.35 -0.13
N ARG A 2 -8.46 -32.30 0.61
CA ARG A 2 -8.33 -33.04 1.89
C ARG A 2 -8.86 -32.27 3.11
N LEU A 3 -9.01 -30.94 3.01
CA LEU A 3 -9.46 -30.11 4.12
C LEU A 3 -10.93 -30.33 4.46
N SER A 4 -11.79 -30.43 3.44
CA SER A 4 -13.25 -30.45 3.60
C SER A 4 -13.82 -31.87 3.55
N ASN A 5 -13.36 -32.70 2.61
CA ASN A 5 -13.99 -34.00 2.33
C ASN A 5 -13.45 -35.19 3.14
N ARG A 6 -12.33 -35.03 3.87
CA ARG A 6 -11.74 -36.15 4.63
C ARG A 6 -12.64 -36.64 5.77
N GLN A 7 -13.42 -35.74 6.35
CA GLN A 7 -14.41 -36.00 7.40
C GLN A 7 -15.57 -36.85 6.86
N LEU A 8 -16.05 -36.48 5.67
CA LEU A 8 -17.12 -37.18 4.96
C LEU A 8 -16.70 -38.59 4.54
N CYS A 9 -15.50 -38.74 3.96
CA CYS A 9 -14.99 -40.05 3.55
C CYS A 9 -14.67 -40.99 4.72
N ARG A 10 -14.59 -40.50 5.96
CA ARG A 10 -14.39 -41.30 7.18
C ARG A 10 -15.69 -41.63 7.92
N GLY A 11 -16.84 -41.22 7.39
CA GLY A 11 -18.13 -41.42 8.06
C GLY A 11 -18.35 -40.52 9.27
N THR A 12 -17.55 -39.45 9.43
CA THR A 12 -17.68 -38.47 10.52
C THR A 12 -17.95 -37.06 9.97
N PRO A 13 -19.08 -36.83 9.26
CA PRO A 13 -19.35 -35.55 8.59
C PRO A 13 -19.55 -34.38 9.56
N ALA A 14 -19.91 -34.63 10.82
CA ALA A 14 -20.16 -33.60 11.82
C ALA A 14 -18.87 -32.98 12.41
N LEU A 15 -17.72 -33.65 12.27
CA LEU A 15 -16.45 -33.11 12.77
C LEU A 15 -15.93 -32.03 11.82
N LYS A 16 -15.53 -30.90 12.38
CA LYS A 16 -14.85 -29.82 11.66
C LYS A 16 -13.33 -30.03 11.71
N PRO A 17 -12.58 -29.60 10.68
CA PRO A 17 -11.12 -29.61 10.74
C PRO A 17 -10.61 -28.75 11.91
N CYS A 18 -9.57 -29.21 12.60
CA CYS A 18 -8.94 -28.43 13.66
C CYS A 18 -8.46 -27.07 13.16
N GLY A 19 -8.56 -26.03 14.00
CA GLY A 19 -8.21 -24.66 13.64
C GLY A 19 -6.79 -24.53 13.08
N GLY A 20 -5.81 -25.15 13.74
CA GLY A 20 -4.41 -25.16 13.28
C GLY A 20 -4.21 -25.83 11.93
N PHE A 21 -4.83 -27.00 11.70
CA PHE A 21 -4.74 -27.70 10.42
C PHE A 21 -5.35 -26.88 9.27
N ARG A 22 -6.52 -26.27 9.51
CA ARG A 22 -7.15 -25.35 8.57
C ARG A 22 -6.24 -24.17 8.24
N PHE A 23 -5.68 -23.54 9.27
CA PHE A 23 -4.79 -22.39 9.10
C PHE A 23 -3.54 -22.72 8.28
N THR A 24 -2.87 -23.83 8.57
CA THR A 24 -1.67 -24.23 7.82
C THR A 24 -1.97 -24.53 6.36
N VAL A 25 -3.10 -25.19 6.06
CA VAL A 25 -3.47 -25.45 4.66
C VAL A 25 -3.90 -24.17 3.94
N THR A 26 -4.63 -23.28 4.60
CA THR A 26 -4.97 -21.97 4.01
C THR A 26 -3.71 -21.15 3.71
N LYS A 27 -2.73 -21.13 4.62
CA LYS A 27 -1.42 -20.50 4.39
C LYS A 27 -0.69 -21.12 3.20
N GLY A 28 -0.67 -22.45 3.09
CA GLY A 28 -0.04 -23.15 1.97
C GLY A 28 -0.73 -22.85 0.62
N CYS A 29 -2.07 -22.81 0.59
CA CYS A 29 -2.82 -22.45 -0.62
C CYS A 29 -2.60 -21.00 -1.05
N LEU A 30 -2.32 -20.09 -0.11
CA LEU A 30 -2.10 -18.67 -0.35
C LEU A 30 -0.62 -18.27 -0.29
N ALA A 31 0.31 -19.24 -0.41
CA ALA A 31 1.74 -18.99 -0.25
C ALA A 31 2.23 -17.91 -1.24
N SER A 32 1.85 -18.01 -2.51
CA SER A 32 2.22 -17.03 -3.55
C SER A 32 1.67 -15.63 -3.29
N THR A 33 0.47 -15.51 -2.70
CA THR A 33 -0.09 -14.21 -2.29
C THR A 33 0.65 -13.65 -1.07
N THR A 34 1.14 -14.52 -0.19
CA THR A 34 1.86 -14.13 1.04
C THR A 34 3.27 -13.61 0.72
N GLU A 35 3.91 -14.13 -0.33
CA GLU A 35 5.20 -13.63 -0.85
C GLU A 35 5.14 -12.17 -1.28
N MET A 36 3.97 -11.65 -1.66
CA MET A 36 3.77 -10.25 -2.01
C MET A 36 3.65 -9.33 -0.78
N GLY A 37 3.45 -9.88 0.44
CA GLY A 37 3.28 -9.11 1.68
C GLY A 37 4.35 -8.04 1.89
N PRO A 38 5.65 -8.38 1.82
CA PRO A 38 6.73 -7.39 1.99
C PRO A 38 6.82 -6.34 0.88
N ALA A 39 6.39 -6.66 -0.34
CA ALA A 39 6.32 -5.69 -1.43
C ALA A 39 5.14 -4.73 -1.24
N TRP A 40 4.01 -5.25 -0.77
CA TRP A 40 2.82 -4.48 -0.46
C TRP A 40 3.04 -3.51 0.69
N GLU A 41 3.66 -3.96 1.79
CA GLU A 41 4.02 -3.10 2.92
C GLU A 41 4.94 -1.95 2.48
N ARG A 42 5.99 -2.25 1.71
CA ARG A 42 6.87 -1.21 1.14
C ARG A 42 6.13 -0.22 0.25
N HIS A 43 5.15 -0.69 -0.52
CA HIS A 43 4.33 0.18 -1.35
C HIS A 43 3.45 1.13 -0.50
N LEU A 44 2.84 0.61 0.57
CA LEU A 44 2.07 1.43 1.52
C LEU A 44 2.94 2.45 2.25
N ASP A 45 4.15 2.08 2.66
CA ASP A 45 5.11 3.00 3.27
C ASP A 45 5.51 4.12 2.30
N ALA A 46 5.73 3.79 1.03
CA ALA A 46 6.04 4.77 -0.01
C ALA A 46 4.87 5.74 -0.25
N LEU A 47 3.64 5.22 -0.31
CA LEU A 47 2.43 6.07 -0.43
C LEU A 47 2.25 6.98 0.77
N THR A 48 2.49 6.48 1.99
CA THR A 48 2.40 7.27 3.22
C THR A 48 3.43 8.40 3.23
N GLN A 49 4.67 8.11 2.81
CA GLN A 49 5.71 9.13 2.65
C GLN A 49 5.33 10.17 1.60
N LEU A 50 4.78 9.74 0.46
CA LEU A 50 4.32 10.65 -0.60
C LEU A 50 3.25 11.62 -0.09
N VAL A 51 2.22 11.11 0.58
CA VAL A 51 1.14 11.94 1.14
C VAL A 51 1.68 12.93 2.16
N ASN A 52 2.58 12.50 3.06
CA ASN A 52 3.21 13.40 4.03
C ASN A 52 4.02 14.53 3.35
N ARG A 53 4.68 14.25 2.22
CA ARG A 53 5.42 15.27 1.46
C ARG A 53 4.52 16.20 0.66
N LEU A 54 3.37 15.72 0.20
CA LEU A 54 2.38 16.56 -0.50
C LEU A 54 1.60 17.46 0.47
N TRP A 55 1.33 17.00 1.69
CA TRP A 55 0.52 17.75 2.65
C TRP A 55 1.31 18.82 3.42
N VAL A 56 2.58 18.57 3.76
CA VAL A 56 3.31 19.40 4.75
C VAL A 56 4.27 20.43 4.12
N PRO A 57 5.18 20.06 3.20
CA PRO A 57 6.14 21.03 2.59
C PRO A 57 5.79 21.54 1.17
N PHE A 58 4.98 20.84 0.39
CA PHE A 58 4.65 21.21 -1.00
C PHE A 58 3.15 21.07 -1.24
N ASN A 59 2.38 22.02 -0.74
CA ASN A 59 1.00 22.13 -1.19
C ASN A 59 1.04 22.54 -2.67
N PHE A 60 0.86 21.56 -3.56
CA PHE A 60 1.00 21.72 -5.01
C PHE A 60 0.15 22.89 -5.54
N GLU A 61 -1.03 23.07 -4.96
CA GLU A 61 -1.95 24.16 -5.28
C GLU A 61 -1.32 25.53 -4.98
N LEU A 62 -0.78 25.71 -3.77
CA LEU A 62 -0.06 26.95 -3.40
C LEU A 62 1.20 27.17 -4.25
N ALA A 63 1.90 26.09 -4.61
CA ALA A 63 3.08 26.17 -5.47
C ALA A 63 2.70 26.59 -6.90
N ALA A 64 1.64 26.01 -7.47
CA ALA A 64 1.11 26.32 -8.79
C ALA A 64 0.59 27.77 -8.86
N ASP A 65 -0.13 28.23 -7.84
CA ASP A 65 -0.62 29.61 -7.78
C ASP A 65 0.52 30.63 -7.66
N SER A 66 1.59 30.30 -6.93
CA SER A 66 2.70 31.22 -6.68
C SER A 66 3.75 31.30 -7.80
N ILE A 67 3.74 30.38 -8.77
CA ILE A 67 4.84 30.27 -9.75
C ILE A 67 4.92 31.49 -10.67
N GLY A 68 3.77 32.01 -11.13
CA GLY A 68 3.70 33.21 -11.96
C GLY A 68 4.27 34.43 -11.24
N VAL A 69 3.89 34.62 -9.98
CA VAL A 69 4.40 35.73 -9.13
C VAL A 69 5.90 35.61 -8.91
N LYS A 70 6.42 34.40 -8.67
CA LYS A 70 7.87 34.17 -8.52
C LYS A 70 8.63 34.47 -9.81
N ILE A 71 8.10 34.09 -10.97
CA ILE A 71 8.69 34.42 -12.28
C ILE A 71 8.70 35.93 -12.50
N SER A 72 7.56 36.61 -12.29
CA SER A 72 7.48 38.07 -12.41
C SER A 72 8.45 38.79 -11.47
N LYS A 73 8.60 38.31 -10.23
CA LYS A 73 9.56 38.86 -9.27
C LYS A 73 11.01 38.65 -9.72
N ALA A 74 11.35 37.47 -10.25
CA ALA A 74 12.68 37.21 -10.79
C ALA A 74 13.00 38.11 -11.99
N ILE A 75 12.04 38.31 -12.89
CA ILE A 75 12.16 39.24 -14.01
C ILE A 75 12.36 40.67 -13.51
N MET A 76 11.60 41.10 -12.50
CA MET A 76 11.73 42.44 -11.92
C MET A 76 13.13 42.67 -11.31
N HIS A 77 13.67 41.69 -10.58
CA HIS A 77 15.03 41.78 -10.03
C HIS A 77 16.11 41.81 -11.12
N LEU A 78 15.89 41.17 -12.26
CA LEU A 78 16.83 41.19 -13.39
C LEU A 78 16.88 42.56 -14.10
N HIS A 79 15.77 43.30 -14.05
CA HIS A 79 15.66 44.64 -14.65
C HIS A 79 16.02 45.77 -13.68
N GLN A 80 16.18 45.50 -12.38
CA GLN A 80 16.67 46.50 -11.45
C GLN A 80 18.18 46.72 -11.72
N PRO A 81 18.62 47.95 -12.05
CA PRO A 81 20.04 48.27 -12.02
C PRO A 81 20.52 48.17 -10.56
N GLY A 82 21.65 47.50 -10.36
CA GLY A 82 22.31 47.38 -9.06
C GLY A 82 22.81 48.71 -8.52
#